data_AF-J9S994-F1
#
_entry.id   AF-J9S994-F1
#
_cell.length_a   1.000
_cell.length_b   1.000
_cell.length_c   1.000
_cell.angle_alpha   90.00
_cell.angle_beta   90.00
_cell.angle_gamma   90.00
#
_symmetry.space_group_name_H-M   'P 1'
#
loop_
_entity.id
_entity.type
_entity.pdbx_description
1 polymer ?
#
loop_
_entity_poly.entity_id
_entity_poly.type
_entity_poly.pdbx_seq_one_letter_code
_entity_poly.pdbx_strand_id
1 'polypeptide(L)'
;MTVVLTLLLVGIACIVMYLDPRFGVAAVMIGYAVVPFAASISLLGVHVCTVMTFAVAFTRLLIPARHLPPKSGRILASIPKGAAGLVAVFVAGSLLSELITGTSPGTAIPFWLNFIVAPVLIFVMCCDLAERYGTFYRSLALGYVLVACAQSMLALLVSRDLVAQPFLDQYMRRFWWHIVDQANRQMGTIDHPLDLGLYIATAIPLLALMRRTWLTYVALIILVFGVTLTQSRIGLLGAAFGIIFLIVTSSATSGRRVILGSGVVGAYLAFNFFGAFDAVSGRIADDSGSADARRSAWTVLLPDAGSFFPFGEGIQRVKPFVASRYGLETSPESAFLGYLVGFGAVLAVCFFAGVCWIVVDRLLTDRSVNPGMASVLIALVSIQLFSSISTGGTITAYVVWICMFFAVAYPVSTRTESSPQGARPSFVATTRSVAAPPVSVERA
;
A
#
# COMPACT_ATOMS: atom_id res chain seq x y z
N MET A 1 20.21 -7.68 -26.48
CA MET A 1 19.72 -6.28 -26.69
C MET A 1 18.90 -5.76 -25.51
N THR A 2 18.06 -6.58 -24.87
CA THR A 2 17.22 -6.21 -23.72
C THR A 2 18.01 -5.78 -22.48
N VAL A 3 19.05 -6.53 -22.08
CA VAL A 3 19.84 -6.20 -20.87
C VAL A 3 20.51 -4.83 -20.94
N VAL A 4 21.13 -4.49 -22.06
CA VAL A 4 21.80 -3.18 -22.24
C VAL A 4 20.80 -2.04 -22.21
N LEU A 5 19.65 -2.19 -22.89
CA LEU A 5 18.58 -1.19 -22.86
C LEU A 5 17.98 -1.04 -21.45
N THR A 6 17.78 -2.14 -20.73
CA THR A 6 17.32 -2.13 -19.34
C THR A 6 18.33 -1.41 -18.43
N LEU A 7 19.63 -1.71 -18.55
CA LEU A 7 20.67 -1.04 -17.78
C LEU A 7 20.75 0.45 -18.10
N LEU A 8 20.56 0.84 -19.36
CA LEU A 8 20.59 2.23 -19.79
C LEU A 8 19.36 3.00 -19.29
N LEU A 9 18.17 2.40 -19.35
CA LEU A 9 16.94 2.97 -18.78
C LEU A 9 17.02 3.07 -17.26
N VAL A 10 17.57 2.06 -16.58
CA VAL A 10 17.86 2.11 -15.15
C VAL A 10 18.86 3.22 -14.85
N GLY A 11 19.92 3.36 -15.65
CA GLY A 11 20.92 4.43 -15.50
C GLY A 11 20.32 5.83 -15.65
N ILE A 12 19.48 6.05 -16.67
CA ILE A 12 18.75 7.31 -16.86
C ILE A 12 17.80 7.56 -15.69
N ALA A 13 17.08 6.53 -15.25
CA ALA A 13 16.22 6.61 -14.08
C ALA A 13 17.02 7.00 -12.83
N CYS A 14 18.17 6.37 -12.57
CA CYS A 14 19.09 6.72 -11.48
C CYS A 14 19.51 8.18 -11.52
N ILE A 15 19.83 8.73 -12.71
CA ILE A 15 20.23 10.13 -12.86
C ILE A 15 19.07 11.06 -12.52
N VAL A 16 17.87 10.80 -13.06
CA VAL A 16 16.67 11.60 -12.75
C VAL A 16 16.30 11.51 -11.26
N MET A 17 16.45 10.32 -10.67
CA MET A 17 16.19 10.03 -9.26
C MET A 17 17.18 10.71 -8.32
N TYR A 18 18.44 10.82 -8.74
CA TYR A 18 19.46 11.58 -8.03
C TYR A 18 19.12 13.07 -7.96
N LEU A 19 18.55 13.63 -9.05
CA LEU A 19 18.17 15.04 -9.10
C LEU A 19 16.94 15.36 -8.25
N ASP A 20 15.91 14.49 -8.28
CA ASP A 20 14.76 14.65 -7.39
C ASP A 20 14.15 13.28 -7.00
N PRO A 21 14.34 12.85 -5.74
CA PRO A 21 13.91 11.54 -5.26
C PRO A 21 12.38 11.36 -5.23
N ARG A 22 11.61 12.45 -5.31
CA ARG A 22 10.14 12.36 -5.40
C ARG A 22 9.72 11.69 -6.70
N PHE A 23 10.40 12.00 -7.81
CA PHE A 23 10.15 11.31 -9.08
C PHE A 23 10.55 9.85 -9.01
N GLY A 24 11.61 9.51 -8.28
CA GLY A 24 12.00 8.12 -8.07
C GLY A 24 10.93 7.29 -7.38
N VAL A 25 10.42 7.79 -6.25
CA VAL A 25 9.32 7.12 -5.55
C VAL A 25 8.07 7.05 -6.41
N ALA A 26 7.71 8.13 -7.12
CA ALA A 26 6.57 8.12 -8.04
C ALA A 26 6.73 7.11 -9.17
N ALA A 27 7.93 6.99 -9.76
CA ALA A 27 8.23 6.01 -10.79
C ALA A 27 8.12 4.58 -10.25
N VAL A 28 8.59 4.32 -9.03
CA VAL A 28 8.45 2.99 -8.38
C VAL A 28 6.97 2.64 -8.22
N MET A 29 6.19 3.60 -7.72
CA MET A 29 4.75 3.45 -7.50
C MET A 29 3.97 3.15 -8.78
N ILE A 30 4.21 3.95 -9.81
CA ILE A 30 3.57 3.77 -11.12
C ILE A 30 4.07 2.46 -11.75
N GLY A 31 5.37 2.18 -11.65
CA GLY A 31 5.97 0.97 -12.16
C GLY A 31 5.32 -0.30 -11.61
N TYR A 32 5.08 -0.38 -10.30
CA TYR A 32 4.40 -1.54 -9.70
C TYR A 32 2.93 -1.67 -10.10
N ALA A 33 2.26 -0.56 -10.39
CA ALA A 33 0.89 -0.61 -10.86
C ALA A 33 0.80 -1.01 -12.33
N VAL A 34 1.77 -0.61 -13.15
CA VAL A 34 1.77 -0.78 -14.63
C VAL A 34 2.47 -2.05 -15.08
N VAL A 35 3.49 -2.51 -14.35
CA VAL A 35 4.30 -3.68 -14.71
C VAL A 35 3.97 -4.81 -13.74
N PRO A 36 3.21 -5.83 -14.17
CA PRO A 36 2.94 -6.98 -13.33
C PRO A 36 4.20 -7.83 -13.18
N PHE A 37 4.32 -8.52 -12.05
CA PHE A 37 5.36 -9.53 -11.86
C PHE A 37 5.27 -10.65 -12.91
N ALA A 38 4.05 -11.00 -13.34
CA ALA A 38 3.80 -11.99 -14.39
C ALA A 38 4.50 -11.65 -15.72
N ALA A 39 4.72 -10.36 -16.02
CA ALA A 39 5.42 -9.94 -17.23
C ALA A 39 6.88 -10.43 -17.29
N SER A 40 7.41 -11.06 -16.22
CA SER A 40 8.75 -11.62 -16.13
C SER A 40 9.85 -10.59 -16.42
N ILE A 41 9.53 -9.31 -16.26
CA ILE A 41 10.48 -8.19 -16.33
C ILE A 41 11.24 -8.16 -15.00
N SER A 42 12.07 -9.18 -14.81
CA SER A 42 12.85 -9.40 -13.61
C SER A 42 14.32 -9.62 -13.96
N LEU A 43 15.21 -9.08 -13.12
CA LEU A 43 16.64 -9.32 -13.20
C LEU A 43 16.98 -10.33 -12.10
N LEU A 44 17.37 -11.55 -12.48
CA LEU A 44 17.69 -12.63 -11.52
C LEU A 44 16.52 -12.93 -10.53
N GLY A 45 15.28 -12.87 -11.02
CA GLY A 45 14.07 -13.07 -10.20
C GLY A 45 13.63 -11.84 -9.38
N VAL A 46 14.41 -10.76 -9.40
CA VAL A 46 14.07 -9.50 -8.73
C VAL A 46 13.28 -8.61 -9.68
N HIS A 47 12.11 -8.12 -9.23
CA HIS A 47 11.24 -7.28 -10.04
C HIS A 47 11.98 -5.99 -10.46
N VAL A 48 11.76 -5.48 -11.67
CA VAL A 48 12.43 -4.25 -12.15
C VAL A 48 12.20 -3.06 -11.20
N CYS A 49 11.00 -2.93 -10.63
CA CYS A 49 10.70 -1.86 -9.69
C CYS A 49 11.36 -2.07 -8.31
N THR A 50 11.77 -3.30 -7.96
CA THR A 50 12.57 -3.59 -6.76
C THR A 50 13.98 -3.07 -6.99
N VAL A 51 14.57 -3.37 -8.15
CA VAL A 51 15.87 -2.82 -8.57
C VAL A 51 15.84 -1.30 -8.57
N MET A 52 14.76 -0.71 -9.08
CA MET A 52 14.57 0.73 -9.08
C MET A 52 14.45 1.31 -7.67
N THR A 53 13.73 0.64 -6.76
CA THR A 53 13.68 1.03 -5.34
C THR A 53 15.07 1.05 -4.72
N PHE A 54 15.88 0.02 -4.97
CA PHE A 54 17.27 -0.01 -4.53
C PHE A 54 18.10 1.12 -5.14
N ALA A 55 17.96 1.38 -6.45
CA ALA A 55 18.65 2.49 -7.10
C ALA A 55 18.30 3.85 -6.49
N VAL A 56 17.02 4.12 -6.22
CA VAL A 56 16.57 5.35 -5.53
C VAL A 56 17.18 5.41 -4.12
N ALA A 57 17.21 4.31 -3.39
CA ALA A 57 17.77 4.28 -2.06
C ALA A 57 19.30 4.42 -2.03
N PHE A 58 20.02 3.79 -2.97
CA PHE A 58 21.47 3.89 -3.06
C PHE A 58 21.92 5.28 -3.51
N THR A 59 21.21 5.92 -4.45
CA THR A 59 21.51 7.31 -4.84
C THR A 59 21.39 8.27 -3.65
N ARG A 60 20.51 8.00 -2.67
CA ARG A 60 20.44 8.74 -1.41
C ARG A 60 21.69 8.61 -0.55
N LEU A 61 22.32 7.44 -0.51
CA LEU A 61 23.56 7.21 0.24
C LEU A 61 24.74 7.97 -0.38
N LEU A 62 24.68 8.31 -1.67
CA LEU A 62 25.71 9.08 -2.36
C LEU A 62 25.63 10.58 -2.11
N ILE A 63 24.53 11.10 -1.52
CA ILE A 63 24.40 12.52 -1.18
C ILE A 63 25.23 12.78 0.09
N PRO A 64 26.33 13.56 0.03
CA PRO A 64 27.18 13.76 1.19
C PRO A 64 26.40 14.40 2.34
N ALA A 65 26.60 13.93 3.57
CA ALA A 65 25.84 14.35 4.75
C ALA A 65 25.79 15.88 4.95
N ARG A 66 26.84 16.59 4.54
CA ARG A 66 26.95 18.07 4.56
C ARG A 66 25.97 18.81 3.63
N HIS A 67 25.50 18.15 2.58
CA HIS A 67 24.49 18.69 1.67
C HIS A 67 23.08 18.24 2.03
N LEU A 68 22.95 17.37 3.04
CA LEU A 68 21.65 17.01 3.56
C LEU A 68 21.14 18.18 4.44
N PRO A 69 19.86 18.57 4.32
CA PRO A 69 19.25 19.55 5.22
C PRO A 69 19.52 19.19 6.70
N PRO A 70 19.62 20.15 7.63
CA PRO A 70 19.88 19.86 9.05
C PRO A 70 18.89 18.88 9.70
N LYS A 71 17.65 18.83 9.19
CA LYS A 71 16.63 17.85 9.59
C LYS A 71 16.98 16.41 9.17
N SER A 72 17.76 16.25 8.11
CA SER A 72 18.13 14.96 7.53
C SER A 72 19.17 14.17 8.30
N GLY A 73 19.98 14.82 9.15
CA GLY A 73 20.82 14.11 10.12
C GLY A 73 20.00 13.40 11.21
N ARG A 74 18.79 13.91 11.52
CA ARG A 74 17.83 13.24 12.40
C ARG A 74 17.11 12.08 11.71
N ILE A 75 17.19 11.97 10.38
CA ILE A 75 16.42 10.98 9.62
C ILE A 75 16.91 9.56 9.85
N LEU A 76 18.21 9.32 9.93
CA LEU A 76 18.74 8.01 10.36
C LEU A 76 18.29 7.63 11.78
N ALA A 77 17.97 8.62 12.63
CA ALA A 77 17.41 8.42 13.96
C ALA A 77 15.86 8.37 13.98
N SER A 78 15.18 8.88 12.93
CA SER A 78 13.72 8.92 12.76
C SER A 78 13.15 7.81 11.89
N ILE A 79 14.00 7.05 11.16
CA ILE A 79 13.63 5.72 10.66
C ILE A 79 13.01 5.02 11.86
N PRO A 80 11.74 4.58 11.79
CA PRO A 80 11.13 3.87 12.91
C PRO A 80 12.02 2.68 13.18
N LYS A 81 12.79 2.77 14.28
CA LYS A 81 13.84 1.79 14.60
C LYS A 81 13.25 0.38 14.63
N GLY A 82 11.95 0.29 14.95
CA GLY A 82 11.13 -0.91 14.81
C GLY A 82 11.08 -1.49 13.39
N ALA A 83 10.89 -0.71 12.33
CA ALA A 83 10.79 -1.24 10.96
C ALA A 83 12.14 -1.75 10.43
N ALA A 84 13.23 -0.99 10.65
CA ALA A 84 14.57 -1.44 10.27
C ALA A 84 15.02 -2.67 11.07
N GLY A 85 14.75 -2.66 12.39
CA GLY A 85 14.96 -3.82 13.25
C GLY A 85 14.13 -5.03 12.82
N LEU A 86 12.86 -4.83 12.47
CA LEU A 86 11.97 -5.89 11.98
C LEU A 86 12.51 -6.54 10.72
N VAL A 87 12.95 -5.74 9.73
CA VAL A 87 13.55 -6.27 8.51
C VAL A 87 14.85 -7.00 8.80
N ALA A 88 15.73 -6.43 9.62
CA ALA A 88 17.00 -7.06 9.96
C ALA A 88 16.78 -8.42 10.65
N VAL A 89 15.90 -8.46 11.66
CA VAL A 89 15.52 -9.69 12.37
C VAL A 89 14.88 -10.69 11.42
N PHE A 90 13.97 -10.24 10.55
CA PHE A 90 13.30 -11.12 9.61
C PHE A 90 14.27 -11.71 8.59
N VAL A 91 15.10 -10.90 7.95
CA VAL A 91 16.05 -11.36 6.91
C VAL A 91 17.13 -12.25 7.51
N ALA A 92 17.70 -11.89 8.66
CA ALA A 92 18.70 -12.71 9.33
C ALA A 92 18.09 -14.05 9.80
N GLY A 93 16.90 -13.99 10.40
CA GLY A 93 16.17 -15.17 10.83
C GLY A 93 15.76 -16.07 9.68
N SER A 94 15.25 -15.51 8.58
CA SER A 94 14.84 -16.28 7.40
C SER A 94 16.04 -16.90 6.70
N LEU A 95 17.17 -16.21 6.64
CA LEU A 95 18.42 -16.78 6.13
C LEU A 95 18.86 -17.97 6.99
N LEU A 96 18.83 -17.83 8.32
CA LEU A 96 19.15 -18.92 9.23
C LEU A 96 18.18 -20.10 9.05
N SER A 97 16.88 -19.82 8.90
CA SER A 97 15.84 -20.81 8.66
C SER A 97 16.12 -21.62 7.39
N GLU A 98 16.38 -20.96 6.25
CA GLU A 98 16.71 -21.63 4.98
C GLU A 98 18.02 -22.43 5.05
N LEU A 99 19.03 -21.93 5.77
CA LEU A 99 20.29 -22.66 5.98
C LEU A 99 20.10 -23.94 6.81
N ILE A 100 19.21 -23.91 7.81
CA ILE A 100 18.93 -25.06 8.68
C ILE A 100 18.08 -26.10 7.97
N THR A 101 17.08 -25.68 7.20
CA THR A 101 16.18 -26.57 6.45
C THR A 101 16.83 -27.16 5.20
N GLY A 102 18.06 -26.73 4.86
CA GLY A 102 18.80 -27.22 3.72
C GLY A 102 18.25 -26.74 2.37
N THR A 103 17.43 -25.69 2.37
CA THR A 103 16.96 -25.04 1.14
C THR A 103 18.00 -24.04 0.65
N SER A 104 18.09 -23.84 -0.67
CA SER A 104 19.07 -22.92 -1.25
C SER A 104 18.69 -21.46 -0.96
N PRO A 105 19.47 -20.69 -0.17
CA PRO A 105 19.16 -19.29 0.12
C PRO A 105 19.08 -18.44 -1.15
N GLY A 106 19.83 -18.82 -2.19
CA GLY A 106 19.82 -18.15 -3.49
C GLY A 106 18.42 -18.07 -4.13
N THR A 107 17.55 -19.04 -3.84
CA THR A 107 16.17 -19.07 -4.34
C THR A 107 15.19 -18.25 -3.48
N ALA A 108 15.55 -17.95 -2.23
CA ALA A 108 14.77 -17.12 -1.31
C ALA A 108 15.12 -15.62 -1.41
N ILE A 109 16.33 -15.28 -1.89
CA ILE A 109 16.78 -13.88 -2.07
C ILE A 109 15.78 -13.04 -2.86
N PRO A 110 15.27 -13.47 -4.04
CA PRO A 110 14.29 -12.65 -4.77
C PRO A 110 13.02 -12.38 -3.97
N PHE A 111 12.58 -13.34 -3.15
CA PHE A 111 11.44 -13.15 -2.27
C PHE A 111 11.74 -12.07 -1.21
N TRP A 112 12.87 -12.16 -0.51
CA TRP A 112 13.23 -11.16 0.51
C TRP A 112 13.34 -9.76 -0.09
N LEU A 113 13.97 -9.64 -1.26
CA LEU A 113 14.14 -8.35 -1.93
C LEU A 113 12.80 -7.76 -2.38
N ASN A 114 11.93 -8.57 -3.01
CA ASN A 114 10.67 -8.09 -3.57
C ASN A 114 9.57 -7.85 -2.53
N PHE A 115 9.51 -8.65 -1.45
CA PHE A 115 8.37 -8.65 -0.52
C PHE A 115 8.69 -8.08 0.86
N ILE A 116 9.97 -7.98 1.24
CA ILE A 116 10.40 -7.49 2.55
C ILE A 116 11.22 -6.21 2.41
N VAL A 117 12.40 -6.32 1.81
CA VAL A 117 13.43 -5.28 1.86
C VAL A 117 13.00 -4.04 1.10
N ALA A 118 12.64 -4.17 -0.19
CA ALA A 118 12.28 -3.01 -1.00
C ALA A 118 10.94 -2.36 -0.59
N PRO A 119 9.87 -3.10 -0.24
CA PRO A 119 8.67 -2.50 0.35
C PRO A 119 8.93 -1.70 1.64
N VAL A 120 9.81 -2.17 2.52
CA VAL A 120 10.19 -1.39 3.70
C VAL A 120 11.04 -0.19 3.33
N LEU A 121 11.94 -0.35 2.37
CA LEU A 121 12.78 0.74 1.87
C LEU A 121 11.94 1.87 1.27
N ILE A 122 10.88 1.55 0.50
CA ILE A 122 9.95 2.56 -0.01
C ILE A 122 9.22 3.27 1.13
N PHE A 123 8.77 2.54 2.16
CA PHE A 123 8.14 3.12 3.34
C PHE A 123 9.08 4.12 4.03
N VAL A 124 10.32 3.73 4.28
CA VAL A 124 11.34 4.58 4.91
C VAL A 124 11.64 5.81 4.04
N MET A 125 11.79 5.64 2.73
CA MET A 125 12.01 6.75 1.81
C MET A 125 10.83 7.74 1.78
N CYS A 126 9.60 7.23 1.82
CA CYS A 126 8.41 8.07 1.89
C CYS A 126 8.35 8.87 3.20
N CYS A 127 8.69 8.26 4.34
CA CYS A 127 8.79 8.97 5.63
C CYS A 127 9.82 10.12 5.55
N ASP A 128 11.02 9.85 5.05
CA ASP A 128 12.04 10.88 4.84
C ASP A 128 11.54 12.02 3.92
N LEU A 129 10.89 11.67 2.80
CA LEU A 129 10.39 12.65 1.84
C LEU A 129 9.27 13.51 2.43
N ALA A 130 8.40 12.94 3.26
CA ALA A 130 7.34 13.69 3.93
C ALA A 130 7.90 14.72 4.91
N GLU A 131 8.97 14.38 5.64
CA GLU A 131 9.64 15.33 6.54
C GLU A 131 10.32 16.47 5.78
N ARG A 132 10.92 16.19 4.62
CA ARG A 132 11.62 17.19 3.79
C ARG A 132 10.68 18.10 3.02
N TYR A 133 9.61 17.54 2.49
CA TYR A 133 8.70 18.22 1.59
C TYR A 133 7.29 18.18 2.18
N GLY A 134 6.85 19.30 2.76
CA GLY A 134 5.56 19.37 3.45
C GLY A 134 4.33 19.01 2.59
N THR A 135 4.45 19.08 1.26
CA THR A 135 3.38 18.67 0.32
C THR A 135 3.46 17.19 -0.08
N PHE A 136 4.55 16.49 0.19
CA PHE A 136 4.81 15.15 -0.35
C PHE A 136 3.78 14.12 0.12
N TYR A 137 3.42 14.11 1.41
CA TYR A 137 2.39 13.22 1.94
C TYR A 137 1.11 13.28 1.09
N ARG A 138 0.62 14.51 0.86
CA ARG A 138 -0.62 14.75 0.15
C ARG A 138 -0.47 14.46 -1.35
N SER A 139 0.64 14.85 -1.97
CA SER A 139 0.90 14.54 -3.37
C SER A 139 1.00 13.03 -3.61
N LEU A 140 1.63 12.28 -2.72
CA LEU A 140 1.73 10.83 -2.82
C LEU A 140 0.36 10.16 -2.63
N ALA A 141 -0.44 10.60 -1.66
CA ALA A 141 -1.78 10.06 -1.45
C ALA A 141 -2.70 10.33 -2.66
N LEU A 142 -2.67 11.54 -3.22
CA LEU A 142 -3.44 11.87 -4.42
C LEU A 142 -2.93 11.12 -5.66
N GLY A 143 -1.61 10.93 -5.78
CA GLY A 143 -1.01 10.09 -6.81
C GLY A 143 -1.46 8.63 -6.71
N TYR A 144 -1.47 8.07 -5.50
CA TYR A 144 -1.96 6.73 -5.23
C TYR A 144 -3.42 6.55 -5.65
N VAL A 145 -4.30 7.50 -5.27
CA VAL A 145 -5.71 7.53 -5.70
C VAL A 145 -5.82 7.63 -7.23
N LEU A 146 -5.01 8.49 -7.86
CA LEU A 146 -5.05 8.69 -9.31
C LEU A 146 -4.66 7.41 -10.06
N VAL A 147 -3.61 6.72 -9.62
CA VAL A 147 -3.19 5.43 -10.20
C VAL A 147 -4.28 4.38 -9.98
N ALA A 148 -4.91 4.33 -8.81
CA ALA A 148 -6.04 3.43 -8.57
C ALA A 148 -7.22 3.73 -9.51
N CYS A 149 -7.56 5.01 -9.73
CA CYS A 149 -8.59 5.40 -10.69
C CYS A 149 -8.23 4.99 -12.12
N ALA A 150 -6.97 5.16 -12.53
CA ALA A 150 -6.48 4.75 -13.84
C ALA A 150 -6.59 3.23 -14.03
N GLN A 151 -6.22 2.44 -13.02
CA GLN A 151 -6.37 0.98 -13.03
C GLN A 151 -7.85 0.55 -13.08
N SER A 152 -8.73 1.21 -12.33
CA SER A 152 -10.18 0.98 -12.40
C SER A 152 -10.76 1.28 -13.78
N MET A 153 -10.33 2.38 -14.40
CA MET A 153 -10.75 2.72 -15.77
C MET A 153 -10.23 1.72 -16.78
N LEU A 154 -8.97 1.29 -16.66
CA LEU A 154 -8.42 0.24 -17.52
C LEU A 154 -9.19 -1.07 -17.37
N ALA A 155 -9.47 -1.51 -16.15
CA ALA A 155 -10.31 -2.68 -15.87
C ALA A 155 -11.70 -2.57 -16.53
N LEU A 156 -12.31 -1.38 -16.48
CA LEU A 156 -13.58 -1.12 -17.15
C LEU A 156 -13.45 -1.23 -18.68
N LEU A 157 -12.45 -0.60 -19.28
CA LEU A 157 -12.24 -0.64 -20.72
C LEU A 157 -11.97 -2.06 -21.24
N VAL A 158 -11.20 -2.85 -20.49
CA VAL A 158 -10.96 -4.27 -20.79
C VAL A 158 -12.24 -5.08 -20.65
N SER A 159 -13.02 -4.88 -19.58
CA SER A 159 -14.30 -5.59 -19.39
C SER A 159 -15.36 -5.33 -20.47
N ARG A 160 -15.15 -4.27 -21.27
CA ARG A 160 -16.03 -3.87 -22.37
C ARG A 160 -15.45 -4.20 -23.73
N ASP A 161 -14.36 -4.95 -23.78
CA ASP A 161 -13.63 -5.30 -25.00
C ASP A 161 -13.20 -4.06 -25.82
N LEU A 162 -13.10 -2.89 -25.18
CA LEU A 162 -12.65 -1.64 -25.82
C LEU A 162 -11.12 -1.57 -25.89
N VAL A 163 -10.43 -2.26 -24.98
CA VAL A 163 -8.98 -2.37 -24.90
C VAL A 163 -8.62 -3.82 -24.63
N ALA A 164 -7.65 -4.37 -25.36
CA ALA A 164 -7.16 -5.71 -25.10
C ALA A 164 -6.49 -5.77 -23.71
N GLN A 165 -6.69 -6.87 -22.98
CA GLN A 165 -6.08 -7.09 -21.67
C GLN A 165 -4.54 -6.97 -21.77
N PRO A 166 -3.92 -5.97 -21.12
CA PRO A 166 -2.47 -5.85 -21.12
C PRO A 166 -1.82 -7.09 -20.50
N PHE A 167 -0.71 -7.54 -21.08
CA PHE A 167 0.05 -8.71 -20.64
C PHE A 167 -0.72 -10.05 -20.64
N LEU A 168 -1.77 -10.17 -21.48
CA LEU A 168 -2.59 -11.37 -21.55
C LEU A 168 -1.77 -12.66 -21.73
N ASP A 169 -0.84 -12.68 -22.69
CA ASP A 169 0.00 -13.84 -22.97
C ASP A 169 0.83 -14.27 -21.74
N GLN A 170 1.35 -13.31 -20.98
CA GLN A 170 2.15 -13.57 -19.80
C GLN A 170 1.29 -14.11 -18.66
N TYR A 171 0.07 -13.58 -18.49
CA TYR A 171 -0.88 -14.11 -17.54
C TYR A 171 -1.29 -15.55 -17.86
N MET A 172 -1.58 -15.86 -19.13
CA MET A 172 -1.96 -17.21 -19.56
C MET A 172 -0.83 -18.23 -19.37
N ARG A 173 0.44 -17.81 -19.42
CA ARG A 173 1.58 -18.68 -19.11
C ARG A 173 1.81 -18.85 -17.61
N ARG A 174 1.53 -17.82 -16.82
CA ARG A 174 1.80 -17.78 -15.37
C ARG A 174 0.70 -18.46 -14.56
N PHE A 175 -0.55 -18.29 -14.98
CA PHE A 175 -1.72 -18.78 -14.29
C PHE A 175 -2.33 -19.95 -15.04
N TRP A 176 -2.51 -21.07 -14.34
CA TRP A 176 -3.10 -22.30 -14.89
C TRP A 176 -4.62 -22.24 -15.06
N TRP A 177 -5.27 -21.21 -14.50
CA TRP A 177 -6.70 -20.92 -14.60
C TRP A 177 -6.94 -19.74 -15.55
N HIS A 178 -7.94 -19.85 -16.44
CA HIS A 178 -8.29 -18.78 -17.40
C HIS A 178 -9.09 -17.66 -16.72
N ILE A 179 -8.45 -16.87 -15.83
CA ILE A 179 -9.07 -15.77 -15.05
C ILE A 179 -9.77 -14.75 -15.97
N VAL A 180 -9.15 -14.45 -17.10
CA VAL A 180 -9.62 -13.44 -18.05
C VAL A 180 -10.75 -14.00 -18.91
N ASP A 181 -10.55 -15.19 -19.50
CA ASP A 181 -11.46 -15.72 -20.51
C ASP A 181 -12.71 -16.41 -19.92
N GLN A 182 -12.62 -17.00 -18.71
CA GLN A 182 -13.71 -17.81 -18.14
C GLN A 182 -14.42 -17.14 -16.96
N ALA A 183 -13.73 -16.30 -16.18
CA ALA A 183 -14.30 -15.69 -14.97
C ALA A 183 -14.68 -14.21 -15.13
N ASN A 184 -14.31 -13.58 -16.25
CA ASN A 184 -14.50 -12.14 -16.52
C ASN A 184 -14.07 -11.25 -15.34
N ARG A 185 -12.97 -11.62 -14.67
CA ARG A 185 -12.43 -10.88 -13.53
C ARG A 185 -11.32 -9.96 -13.99
N GLN A 186 -11.48 -8.67 -13.68
CA GLN A 186 -10.53 -7.67 -14.13
C GLN A 186 -9.42 -7.46 -13.12
N MET A 187 -8.20 -7.33 -13.63
CA MET A 187 -6.99 -7.07 -12.82
C MET A 187 -6.20 -5.84 -13.30
N GLY A 188 -6.67 -5.14 -14.35
CA GLY A 188 -5.93 -4.03 -14.95
C GLY A 188 -4.56 -4.52 -15.43
N THR A 189 -3.49 -3.83 -15.03
CA THR A 189 -2.10 -4.27 -15.26
C THR A 189 -1.47 -4.95 -14.04
N ILE A 190 -2.25 -5.25 -13.00
CA ILE A 190 -1.76 -5.88 -11.77
C ILE A 190 -1.85 -7.42 -11.88
N ASP A 191 -0.96 -8.12 -11.17
CA ASP A 191 -0.82 -9.59 -11.17
C ASP A 191 -2.11 -10.37 -10.87
N HIS A 192 -3.01 -9.82 -10.05
CA HIS A 192 -4.19 -10.57 -9.60
C HIS A 192 -5.39 -9.64 -9.32
N PRO A 193 -6.64 -10.07 -9.59
CA PRO A 193 -7.83 -9.27 -9.27
C PRO A 193 -7.96 -8.94 -7.78
N LEU A 194 -7.49 -9.83 -6.89
CA LEU A 194 -7.50 -9.55 -5.44
C LEU A 194 -6.54 -8.41 -5.07
N ASP A 195 -5.38 -8.35 -5.73
CA ASP A 195 -4.38 -7.30 -5.51
C ASP A 195 -4.89 -5.95 -6.02
N LEU A 196 -5.54 -5.91 -7.20
CA LEU A 196 -6.22 -4.71 -7.68
C LEU A 196 -7.35 -4.28 -6.74
N GLY A 197 -8.17 -5.23 -6.27
CA GLY A 197 -9.25 -4.94 -5.32
C GLY A 197 -8.73 -4.36 -4.01
N LEU A 198 -7.62 -4.88 -3.50
CA LEU A 198 -6.91 -4.35 -2.33
C LEU A 198 -6.37 -2.93 -2.59
N TYR A 199 -5.74 -2.72 -3.74
CA TYR A 199 -5.20 -1.42 -4.14
C TYR A 199 -6.28 -0.34 -4.20
N ILE A 200 -7.42 -0.65 -4.83
CA ILE A 200 -8.57 0.25 -4.93
C ILE A 200 -9.19 0.49 -3.55
N ALA A 201 -9.43 -0.57 -2.76
CA ALA A 201 -10.05 -0.46 -1.44
C ALA A 201 -9.24 0.44 -0.49
N THR A 202 -7.92 0.32 -0.51
CA THR A 202 -7.02 1.16 0.29
C THR A 202 -6.90 2.60 -0.22
N ALA A 203 -7.21 2.87 -1.49
CA ALA A 203 -7.25 4.22 -2.03
C ALA A 203 -8.50 5.01 -1.59
N ILE A 204 -9.62 4.33 -1.32
CA ILE A 204 -10.90 4.98 -1.01
C ILE A 204 -10.82 5.91 0.22
N PRO A 205 -10.30 5.49 1.39
CA PRO A 205 -10.20 6.39 2.55
C PRO A 205 -9.40 7.68 2.24
N LEU A 206 -8.37 7.58 1.40
CA LEU A 206 -7.50 8.70 1.02
C LEU A 206 -8.22 9.78 0.19
N LEU A 207 -9.41 9.49 -0.36
CA LEU A 207 -10.27 10.49 -0.99
C LEU A 207 -10.65 11.64 -0.04
N ALA A 208 -10.61 11.42 1.28
CA ALA A 208 -10.79 12.47 2.28
C ALA A 208 -9.77 13.62 2.17
N LEU A 209 -8.62 13.38 1.53
CA LEU A 209 -7.55 14.37 1.33
C LEU A 209 -7.75 15.25 0.09
N MET A 210 -8.78 14.95 -0.73
CA MET A 210 -9.14 15.73 -1.90
C MET A 210 -9.91 17.00 -1.49
N ARG A 211 -9.48 18.16 -2.02
CA ARG A 211 -10.12 19.45 -1.72
C ARG A 211 -11.44 19.65 -2.44
N ARG A 212 -11.55 19.15 -3.66
CA ARG A 212 -12.70 19.40 -4.54
C ARG A 212 -13.66 18.23 -4.42
N THR A 213 -14.80 18.50 -3.80
CA THR A 213 -15.88 17.54 -3.57
C THR A 213 -16.32 16.78 -4.82
N TRP A 214 -16.46 17.47 -5.96
CA TRP A 214 -16.87 16.82 -7.21
C TRP A 214 -15.82 15.83 -7.72
N LEU A 215 -14.52 16.12 -7.55
CA LEU A 215 -13.45 15.18 -7.88
C LEU A 215 -13.49 13.96 -6.95
N THR A 216 -13.78 14.15 -5.65
CA THR A 216 -14.00 13.05 -4.70
C THR A 216 -15.11 12.13 -5.18
N TYR A 217 -16.23 12.68 -5.65
CA TYR A 217 -17.35 11.88 -6.16
C TYR A 217 -17.00 11.12 -7.44
N VAL A 218 -16.41 11.80 -8.41
CA VAL A 218 -15.99 11.17 -9.67
C VAL A 218 -15.01 10.03 -9.40
N ALA A 219 -13.99 10.29 -8.57
CA ALA A 219 -13.02 9.27 -8.18
C ALA A 219 -13.68 8.11 -7.41
N LEU A 220 -14.59 8.39 -6.48
CA LEU A 220 -15.30 7.36 -5.75
C LEU A 220 -16.11 6.45 -6.68
N ILE A 221 -16.84 7.02 -7.63
CA ILE A 221 -17.61 6.26 -8.63
C ILE A 221 -16.67 5.35 -9.42
N ILE A 222 -15.58 5.89 -9.96
CA ILE A 222 -14.58 5.13 -10.72
C ILE A 222 -13.98 4.00 -9.87
N LEU A 223 -13.62 4.26 -8.61
CA LEU A 223 -13.06 3.26 -7.72
C LEU A 223 -14.08 2.18 -7.36
N VAL A 224 -15.35 2.53 -7.12
CA VAL A 224 -16.42 1.55 -6.85
C VAL A 224 -16.67 0.66 -8.06
N PHE A 225 -16.71 1.22 -9.28
CA PHE A 225 -16.79 0.41 -10.50
C PHE A 225 -15.57 -0.50 -10.66
N GLY A 226 -14.36 0.02 -10.42
CA GLY A 226 -13.15 -0.78 -10.54
C GLY A 226 -13.11 -1.95 -9.55
N VAL A 227 -13.39 -1.71 -8.26
CA VAL A 227 -13.34 -2.78 -7.25
C VAL A 227 -14.37 -3.86 -7.52
N THR A 228 -15.53 -3.50 -8.06
CA THR A 228 -16.56 -4.49 -8.36
C THR A 228 -16.19 -5.36 -9.56
N LEU A 229 -15.55 -4.81 -10.59
CA LEU A 229 -15.02 -5.57 -11.74
C LEU A 229 -13.93 -6.57 -11.34
N THR A 230 -13.26 -6.39 -10.20
CA THR A 230 -12.31 -7.40 -9.68
C THR A 230 -12.99 -8.67 -9.17
N GLN A 231 -14.30 -8.57 -8.87
CA GLN A 231 -15.10 -9.58 -8.16
C GLN A 231 -14.42 -10.08 -6.87
N SER A 232 -13.60 -9.23 -6.23
CA SER A 232 -12.94 -9.52 -4.96
C SER A 232 -13.88 -9.21 -3.81
N ARG A 233 -14.37 -10.23 -3.10
CA ARG A 233 -15.23 -10.02 -1.92
C ARG A 233 -14.53 -9.20 -0.84
N ILE A 234 -13.23 -9.43 -0.64
CA ILE A 234 -12.40 -8.71 0.32
C ILE A 234 -12.20 -7.26 -0.12
N GLY A 235 -11.95 -7.04 -1.41
CA GLY A 235 -11.89 -5.69 -1.99
C GLY A 235 -13.19 -4.94 -1.80
N LEU A 236 -14.35 -5.58 -2.02
CA LEU A 236 -15.67 -5.00 -1.80
C LEU A 236 -15.93 -4.66 -0.33
N LEU A 237 -15.59 -5.54 0.61
CA LEU A 237 -15.69 -5.26 2.05
C LEU A 237 -14.78 -4.10 2.46
N GLY A 238 -13.54 -4.09 1.98
CA GLY A 238 -12.61 -2.99 2.20
C GLY A 238 -13.11 -1.67 1.64
N ALA A 239 -13.69 -1.68 0.43
CA ALA A 239 -14.30 -0.52 -0.19
C ALA A 239 -15.52 -0.02 0.61
N ALA A 240 -16.39 -0.92 1.06
CA ALA A 240 -17.53 -0.58 1.91
C ALA A 240 -17.07 0.08 3.22
N PHE A 241 -16.06 -0.49 3.89
CA PHE A 241 -15.47 0.12 5.08
C PHE A 241 -14.87 1.50 4.78
N GLY A 242 -14.12 1.64 3.68
CA GLY A 242 -13.55 2.93 3.26
C GLY A 242 -14.62 3.98 2.97
N ILE A 243 -15.74 3.60 2.36
CA ILE A 243 -16.90 4.46 2.11
C ILE A 243 -17.57 4.89 3.42
N ILE A 244 -17.82 3.95 4.33
CA ILE A 244 -18.38 4.25 5.66
C ILE A 244 -17.46 5.23 6.38
N PHE A 245 -16.15 5.00 6.35
CA PHE A 245 -15.15 5.91 6.89
C PHE A 245 -15.26 7.31 6.27
N LEU A 246 -15.35 7.43 4.93
CA LEU A 246 -15.54 8.73 4.27
C LEU A 246 -16.84 9.42 4.70
N ILE A 247 -17.94 8.69 4.84
CA ILE A 247 -19.24 9.24 5.26
C ILE A 247 -19.17 9.77 6.69
N VAL A 248 -18.59 8.99 7.60
CA VAL A 248 -18.46 9.33 9.03
C VAL A 248 -17.49 10.49 9.25
N THR A 249 -16.35 10.51 8.55
CA THR A 249 -15.30 11.54 8.71
C THR A 249 -15.52 12.80 7.89
N SER A 250 -16.44 12.78 6.91
CA SER A 250 -16.81 13.98 6.17
C SER A 250 -17.40 15.02 7.13
N SER A 251 -16.72 16.16 7.24
CA SER A 251 -17.15 17.36 7.97
C SER A 251 -18.29 18.11 7.27
N ALA A 252 -18.87 17.52 6.23
CA ALA A 252 -19.89 18.17 5.43
C ALA A 252 -21.27 18.11 6.08
N THR A 253 -22.12 19.07 5.73
CA THR A 253 -23.53 19.15 6.15
C THR A 253 -24.26 17.84 5.90
N SER A 254 -25.31 17.55 6.69
CA SER A 254 -26.09 16.31 6.60
C SER A 254 -26.52 15.96 5.16
N GLY A 255 -26.81 16.96 4.32
CA GLY A 255 -27.13 16.77 2.91
C GLY A 255 -26.00 16.13 2.08
N ARG A 256 -24.73 16.43 2.38
CA ARG A 256 -23.59 15.82 1.69
C ARG A 256 -23.35 14.36 2.11
N ARG A 257 -23.72 14.00 3.35
CA ARG A 257 -23.76 12.58 3.78
C ARG A 257 -24.85 11.81 3.06
N VAL A 258 -26.02 12.42 2.87
CA VAL A 258 -27.10 11.86 2.05
C VAL A 258 -26.67 11.68 0.60
N ILE A 259 -25.95 12.65 0.00
CA ILE A 259 -25.42 12.54 -1.37
C ILE A 259 -24.35 11.44 -1.48
N LEU A 260 -23.47 11.29 -0.48
CA LEU A 260 -22.51 10.19 -0.46
C LEU A 260 -23.23 8.84 -0.35
N GLY A 261 -24.21 8.73 0.55
CA GLY A 261 -25.04 7.54 0.67
C GLY A 261 -25.82 7.23 -0.61
N SER A 262 -26.42 8.24 -1.25
CA SER A 262 -27.14 8.07 -2.51
C SER A 262 -26.21 7.75 -3.67
N GLY A 263 -24.96 8.22 -3.66
CA GLY A 263 -23.93 7.83 -4.62
C GLY A 263 -23.54 6.35 -4.50
N VAL A 264 -23.47 5.82 -3.27
CA VAL A 264 -23.26 4.38 -3.03
C VAL A 264 -24.44 3.56 -3.50
N VAL A 265 -25.67 4.01 -3.20
CA VAL A 265 -26.90 3.38 -3.70
C VAL A 265 -26.97 3.46 -5.22
N GLY A 266 -26.60 4.59 -5.82
CA GLY A 266 -26.56 4.78 -7.26
C GLY A 266 -25.52 3.89 -7.93
N ALA A 267 -24.34 3.74 -7.32
CA ALA A 267 -23.32 2.79 -7.77
C ALA A 267 -23.82 1.35 -7.67
N TYR A 268 -24.50 0.98 -6.57
CA TYR A 268 -25.16 -0.32 -6.42
C TYR A 268 -26.23 -0.56 -7.49
N LEU A 269 -27.10 0.41 -7.76
CA LEU A 269 -28.15 0.29 -8.77
C LEU A 269 -27.56 0.18 -10.17
N ALA A 270 -26.54 0.97 -10.49
CA ALA A 270 -25.81 0.85 -11.76
C ALA A 270 -25.13 -0.52 -11.87
N PHE A 271 -24.58 -1.03 -10.78
CA PHE A 271 -23.97 -2.35 -10.71
C PHE A 271 -24.97 -3.49 -10.97
N ASN A 272 -26.16 -3.38 -10.38
CA ASN A 272 -27.28 -4.28 -10.63
C ASN A 272 -27.73 -4.22 -12.09
N PHE A 273 -27.85 -3.02 -12.67
CA PHE A 273 -28.23 -2.83 -14.06
C PHE A 273 -27.24 -3.46 -15.05
N PHE A 274 -25.94 -3.48 -14.73
CA PHE A 274 -24.91 -4.08 -15.58
C PHE A 274 -24.71 -5.60 -15.38
N GLY A 275 -25.57 -6.29 -14.61
CA GLY A 275 -25.50 -7.75 -14.41
C GLY A 275 -24.30 -8.23 -13.60
N ALA A 276 -23.47 -7.32 -13.10
CA ALA A 276 -22.31 -7.66 -12.29
C ALA A 276 -22.70 -8.02 -10.84
N PHE A 277 -23.90 -7.61 -10.41
CA PHE A 277 -24.49 -8.11 -9.15
C PHE A 277 -24.74 -9.61 -9.20
N ASP A 278 -25.21 -10.16 -10.33
CA ASP A 278 -25.46 -11.60 -10.46
C ASP A 278 -24.15 -12.42 -10.41
N ALA A 279 -23.06 -11.88 -10.94
CA ALA A 279 -21.74 -12.51 -10.83
C ALA A 279 -21.21 -12.49 -9.38
N VAL A 280 -21.45 -11.40 -8.64
CA VAL A 280 -21.03 -11.29 -7.23
C VAL A 280 -21.95 -12.11 -6.31
N SER A 281 -23.26 -12.04 -6.50
CA SER A 281 -24.26 -12.78 -5.73
C SER A 281 -24.16 -14.28 -6.02
N GLY A 282 -23.91 -14.68 -7.26
CA GLY A 282 -23.60 -16.05 -7.64
C GLY A 282 -22.37 -16.57 -6.91
N ARG A 283 -21.31 -15.76 -6.76
CA ARG A 283 -20.16 -16.13 -5.93
C ARG A 283 -20.46 -16.13 -4.44
N ILE A 284 -21.33 -15.27 -3.93
CA ILE A 284 -21.73 -15.30 -2.51
C ILE A 284 -22.58 -16.55 -2.22
N ALA A 285 -23.41 -16.96 -3.18
CA ALA A 285 -24.25 -18.16 -3.08
C ALA A 285 -23.46 -19.46 -3.28
N ASP A 286 -22.49 -19.47 -4.20
CA ASP A 286 -21.62 -20.60 -4.52
C ASP A 286 -20.32 -20.54 -3.68
N ASP A 287 -20.48 -20.55 -2.36
CA ASP A 287 -19.40 -20.24 -1.40
C ASP A 287 -18.43 -21.42 -1.13
N SER A 288 -18.58 -22.52 -1.85
CA SER A 288 -17.91 -23.80 -1.55
C SER A 288 -16.41 -23.84 -1.87
N GLY A 289 -15.88 -22.92 -2.68
CA GLY A 289 -14.48 -22.97 -3.12
C GLY A 289 -13.51 -22.19 -2.22
N SER A 290 -13.56 -20.86 -2.29
CA SER A 290 -12.52 -20.00 -1.69
C SER A 290 -12.68 -19.77 -0.18
N ALA A 291 -13.90 -19.72 0.34
CA ALA A 291 -14.13 -19.56 1.77
C ALA A 291 -13.81 -20.88 2.50
N ASP A 292 -14.19 -22.02 1.93
CA ASP A 292 -13.84 -23.32 2.46
C ASP A 292 -12.35 -23.62 2.35
N ALA A 293 -11.65 -23.22 1.29
CA ALA A 293 -10.18 -23.34 1.22
C ALA A 293 -9.49 -22.54 2.33
N ARG A 294 -9.96 -21.31 2.61
CA ARG A 294 -9.47 -20.48 3.71
C ARG A 294 -9.74 -21.10 5.07
N ARG A 295 -10.98 -21.54 5.29
CA ARG A 295 -11.38 -22.21 6.51
C ARG A 295 -10.53 -23.47 6.73
N SER A 296 -10.39 -24.29 5.70
CA SER A 296 -9.59 -25.51 5.69
C SER A 296 -8.13 -25.24 6.02
N ALA A 297 -7.52 -24.20 5.42
CA ALA A 297 -6.16 -23.80 5.72
C ALA A 297 -5.99 -23.43 7.21
N TRP A 298 -6.90 -22.63 7.77
CA TRP A 298 -6.85 -22.30 9.20
C TRP A 298 -7.12 -23.52 10.10
N THR A 299 -8.08 -24.37 9.77
CA THR A 299 -8.42 -25.55 10.59
C THR A 299 -7.36 -26.64 10.55
N VAL A 300 -6.55 -26.70 9.50
CA VAL A 300 -5.54 -27.75 9.35
C VAL A 300 -4.14 -27.26 9.73
N LEU A 301 -3.76 -26.04 9.37
CA LEU A 301 -2.41 -25.52 9.65
C LEU A 301 -2.27 -24.99 11.08
N LEU A 302 -3.31 -24.39 11.66
CA LEU A 302 -3.21 -23.78 13.00
C LEU A 302 -3.05 -24.83 14.11
N PRO A 303 -3.76 -25.98 14.12
CA PRO A 303 -3.53 -27.01 15.11
C PRO A 303 -2.12 -27.61 15.03
N ASP A 304 -1.53 -27.65 13.85
CA ASP A 304 -0.16 -28.15 13.62
C ASP A 304 0.89 -27.02 13.71
N ALA A 305 0.52 -25.83 14.19
CA ALA A 305 1.43 -24.68 14.23
C ALA A 305 2.70 -24.95 15.06
N GLY A 306 2.62 -25.87 16.02
CA GLY A 306 3.77 -26.32 16.82
C GLY A 306 4.85 -27.03 16.00
N SER A 307 4.50 -27.67 14.88
CA SER A 307 5.47 -28.31 13.98
C SER A 307 6.40 -27.31 13.28
N PHE A 308 5.96 -26.04 13.16
CA PHE A 308 6.75 -24.95 12.57
C PHE A 308 7.54 -24.14 13.59
N PHE A 309 7.74 -24.66 14.81
CA PHE A 309 8.56 -24.01 15.83
C PHE A 309 9.97 -24.61 15.89
N PRO A 310 11.04 -23.78 15.85
CA PRO A 310 11.04 -22.34 15.60
C PRO A 310 11.11 -21.98 14.10
N PHE A 311 11.45 -22.95 13.24
CA PHE A 311 11.66 -22.79 11.80
C PHE A 311 10.55 -23.45 10.99
N GLY A 312 10.29 -22.92 9.81
CA GLY A 312 9.32 -23.45 8.86
C GLY A 312 9.96 -24.41 7.85
N GLU A 313 9.25 -24.66 6.75
CA GLU A 313 9.63 -25.57 5.67
C GLU A 313 10.42 -24.88 4.54
N GLY A 314 10.60 -23.55 4.62
CA GLY A 314 11.18 -22.72 3.56
C GLY A 314 10.12 -22.14 2.63
N ILE A 315 10.30 -20.89 2.22
CA ILE A 315 9.25 -20.12 1.52
C ILE A 315 8.84 -20.72 0.17
N GLN A 316 9.80 -21.31 -0.54
CA GLN A 316 9.55 -21.95 -1.84
C GLN A 316 8.81 -23.28 -1.70
N ARG A 317 8.86 -23.91 -0.52
CA ARG A 317 8.24 -25.21 -0.27
C ARG A 317 6.83 -25.10 0.31
N VAL A 318 6.37 -23.90 0.68
CA VAL A 318 5.04 -23.71 1.29
C VAL A 318 3.93 -24.38 0.48
N LYS A 319 3.82 -24.08 -0.82
CA LYS A 319 2.77 -24.67 -1.67
C LYS A 319 2.89 -26.20 -1.80
N PRO A 320 4.04 -26.78 -2.22
CA PRO A 320 4.15 -28.24 -2.34
C PRO A 320 4.04 -28.97 -1.00
N PHE A 321 4.56 -28.40 0.09
CA PHE A 321 4.42 -28.97 1.43
C PHE A 321 2.95 -29.05 1.84
N VAL A 322 2.23 -27.94 1.75
CA VAL A 322 0.83 -27.86 2.18
C VAL A 322 -0.08 -28.76 1.33
N ALA A 323 0.19 -28.87 0.03
CA ALA A 323 -0.50 -29.82 -0.85
C ALA A 323 -0.21 -31.29 -0.46
N SER A 324 1.06 -31.66 -0.27
CA SER A 324 1.44 -33.05 0.03
C SER A 324 1.07 -33.52 1.43
N ARG A 325 1.16 -32.63 2.43
CA ARG A 325 0.96 -32.96 3.85
C ARG A 325 -0.50 -32.91 4.26
N TYR A 326 -1.25 -31.97 3.72
CA TYR A 326 -2.61 -31.66 4.16
C TYR A 326 -3.66 -31.77 3.05
N GLY A 327 -3.27 -32.11 1.81
CA GLY A 327 -4.19 -32.23 0.69
C GLY A 327 -4.79 -30.89 0.23
N LEU A 328 -4.22 -29.77 0.66
CA LEU A 328 -4.71 -28.44 0.26
C LEU A 328 -4.27 -28.14 -1.18
N GLU A 329 -5.24 -28.13 -2.10
CA GLU A 329 -5.00 -27.85 -3.52
C GLU A 329 -4.53 -26.41 -3.77
N THR A 330 -4.91 -25.50 -2.87
CA THR A 330 -4.54 -24.08 -2.91
C THR A 330 -3.48 -23.75 -1.86
N SER A 331 -2.98 -22.52 -1.93
CA SER A 331 -2.05 -22.00 -0.93
C SER A 331 -2.72 -21.85 0.44
N PRO A 332 -2.00 -21.49 1.52
CA PRO A 332 -2.58 -21.25 2.85
C PRO A 332 -3.66 -20.14 2.92
N GLU A 333 -3.93 -19.43 1.82
CA GLU A 333 -4.93 -18.35 1.68
C GLU A 333 -4.90 -17.24 2.74
N SER A 334 -3.81 -17.14 3.52
CA SER A 334 -3.54 -16.16 4.55
C SER A 334 -2.05 -15.83 4.55
N ALA A 335 -1.70 -14.54 4.63
CA ALA A 335 -0.31 -14.13 4.72
C ALA A 335 0.36 -14.66 6.00
N PHE A 336 -0.33 -14.63 7.15
CA PHE A 336 0.22 -15.18 8.40
C PHE A 336 0.53 -16.68 8.29
N LEU A 337 -0.41 -17.48 7.77
CA LEU A 337 -0.19 -18.92 7.61
C LEU A 337 0.92 -19.21 6.59
N GLY A 338 1.04 -18.40 5.54
CA GLY A 338 2.14 -18.50 4.59
C GLY A 338 3.51 -18.26 5.23
N TYR A 339 3.64 -17.24 6.09
CA TYR A 339 4.88 -16.98 6.83
C TYR A 339 5.13 -18.03 7.90
N LEU A 340 4.08 -18.52 8.56
CA LEU A 340 4.16 -19.57 9.57
C LEU A 340 4.77 -20.84 8.97
N VAL A 341 4.22 -21.33 7.86
CA VAL A 341 4.73 -22.52 7.17
C VAL A 341 6.09 -22.23 6.52
N GLY A 342 6.29 -21.05 5.92
CA GLY A 342 7.50 -20.75 5.16
C GLY A 342 8.73 -20.46 6.03
N PHE A 343 8.56 -19.69 7.10
CA PHE A 343 9.67 -19.17 7.90
C PHE A 343 9.67 -19.68 9.35
N GLY A 344 8.53 -20.16 9.84
CA GLY A 344 8.35 -20.66 11.19
C GLY A 344 7.58 -19.70 12.09
N ALA A 345 7.11 -20.22 13.22
CA ALA A 345 6.25 -19.49 14.14
C ALA A 345 6.91 -18.24 14.72
N VAL A 346 8.20 -18.30 15.06
CA VAL A 346 8.93 -17.18 15.67
C VAL A 346 8.99 -16.00 14.70
N LEU A 347 9.42 -16.22 13.46
CA LEU A 347 9.57 -15.14 12.47
C LEU A 347 8.22 -14.61 12.00
N ALA A 348 7.23 -15.48 11.82
CA ALA A 348 5.88 -15.06 11.48
C ALA A 348 5.29 -14.15 12.57
N VAL A 349 5.34 -14.59 13.84
CA VAL A 349 4.83 -13.80 14.97
C VAL A 349 5.60 -12.50 15.11
N CYS A 350 6.94 -12.51 15.07
CA CYS A 350 7.74 -11.29 15.14
C CYS A 350 7.39 -10.30 14.03
N PHE A 351 7.27 -10.77 12.78
CA PHE A 351 6.93 -9.93 11.63
C PHE A 351 5.56 -9.25 11.81
N PHE A 352 4.51 -10.05 12.03
CA PHE A 352 3.15 -9.52 12.14
C PHE A 352 2.93 -8.72 13.43
N ALA A 353 3.53 -9.13 14.55
CA ALA A 353 3.50 -8.35 15.78
C ALA A 353 4.22 -7.00 15.61
N GLY A 354 5.35 -6.96 14.89
CA GLY A 354 6.05 -5.71 14.59
C GLY A 354 5.21 -4.77 13.71
N VAL A 355 4.56 -5.31 12.67
CA VAL A 355 3.65 -4.53 11.82
C VAL A 355 2.46 -3.99 12.63
N CYS A 356 1.82 -4.83 13.46
CA CYS A 356 0.74 -4.42 14.36
C CYS A 356 1.19 -3.39 15.40
N TRP A 357 2.40 -3.56 15.95
CA TRP A 357 2.98 -2.63 16.91
C TRP A 357 3.07 -1.22 16.34
N ILE A 358 3.57 -1.07 15.09
CA ILE A 358 3.67 0.24 14.44
C ILE A 358 2.29 0.93 14.35
N VAL A 359 1.24 0.17 14.01
CA VAL A 359 -0.13 0.67 13.93
C VAL A 359 -0.67 1.06 15.31
N VAL A 360 -0.50 0.19 16.30
CA VAL A 360 -0.99 0.41 17.68
C VAL A 360 -0.28 1.58 18.34
N ASP A 361 1.04 1.67 18.24
CA ASP A 361 1.84 2.78 18.75
C ASP A 361 1.34 4.12 18.18
N ARG A 362 1.06 4.15 16.87
CA ARG A 362 0.50 5.32 16.22
C ARG A 362 -0.90 5.68 16.70
N LEU A 363 -1.78 4.69 16.86
CA LEU A 363 -3.13 4.88 17.39
C LEU A 363 -3.13 5.41 18.83
N LEU A 364 -2.24 4.89 19.67
CA LEU A 364 -2.10 5.31 21.06
C LEU A 364 -1.60 6.75 21.18
N THR A 365 -0.70 7.16 20.27
CA THR A 365 -0.14 8.52 20.23
C THR A 365 -1.16 9.57 19.80
N ASP A 366 -1.90 9.32 18.71
CA ASP A 366 -2.82 10.32 18.13
C ASP A 366 -4.26 10.23 18.64
N ARG A 367 -4.67 9.06 19.15
CA ARG A 367 -6.05 8.73 19.56
C ARG A 367 -7.12 9.04 18.52
N SER A 368 -6.77 9.07 17.23
CA SER A 368 -7.70 9.33 16.13
C SER A 368 -7.43 8.42 14.93
N VAL A 369 -8.50 8.06 14.22
CA VAL A 369 -8.42 7.28 12.98
C VAL A 369 -8.40 8.24 11.80
N ASN A 370 -7.21 8.50 11.28
CA ASN A 370 -7.01 9.31 10.08
C ASN A 370 -7.21 8.48 8.79
N PRO A 371 -7.30 9.10 7.59
CA PRO A 371 -7.47 8.39 6.33
C PRO A 371 -6.39 7.33 6.03
N GLY A 372 -5.14 7.62 6.39
CA GLY A 372 -4.04 6.65 6.25
C GLY A 372 -4.20 5.44 7.17
N MET A 373 -4.67 5.68 8.40
CA MET A 373 -4.98 4.63 9.37
C MET A 373 -6.10 3.70 8.86
N ALA A 374 -7.19 4.26 8.32
CA ALA A 374 -8.23 3.44 7.71
C ALA A 374 -7.69 2.60 6.53
N SER A 375 -6.80 3.18 5.72
CA SER A 375 -6.17 2.49 4.59
C SER A 375 -5.29 1.32 5.03
N VAL A 376 -4.45 1.50 6.06
CA VAL A 376 -3.58 0.41 6.55
C VAL A 376 -4.39 -0.70 7.24
N LEU A 377 -5.47 -0.36 7.95
CA LEU A 377 -6.35 -1.37 8.56
C LEU A 377 -7.04 -2.24 7.49
N ILE A 378 -7.54 -1.62 6.41
CA ILE A 378 -8.05 -2.37 5.25
C ILE A 378 -6.96 -3.29 4.70
N ALA A 379 -5.74 -2.77 4.53
CA ALA A 379 -4.63 -3.54 3.98
C ALA A 379 -4.30 -4.77 4.83
N LEU A 380 -4.13 -4.58 6.14
CA LEU A 380 -3.74 -5.63 7.08
C LEU A 380 -4.79 -6.72 7.23
N VAL A 381 -6.07 -6.36 7.28
CA VAL A 381 -7.16 -7.35 7.31
C VAL A 381 -7.20 -8.11 5.98
N SER A 382 -7.08 -7.41 4.86
CA SER A 382 -7.20 -8.02 3.54
C SER A 382 -6.14 -9.08 3.26
N ILE A 383 -4.88 -8.84 3.64
CA ILE A 383 -3.79 -9.81 3.42
C ILE A 383 -3.91 -11.08 4.27
N GLN A 384 -4.77 -11.10 5.29
CA GLN A 384 -5.07 -12.34 6.04
C GLN A 384 -6.17 -13.17 5.38
N LEU A 385 -6.89 -12.57 4.42
CA LEU A 385 -8.03 -13.18 3.75
C LEU A 385 -7.69 -13.65 2.33
N PHE A 386 -6.46 -13.47 1.86
CA PHE A 386 -5.92 -14.15 0.68
C PHE A 386 -4.41 -14.28 0.79
N SER A 387 -3.81 -15.29 0.16
CA SER A 387 -2.35 -15.47 0.22
C SER A 387 -1.64 -14.62 -0.84
N SER A 388 -1.22 -13.41 -0.45
CA SER A 388 -0.43 -12.52 -1.30
C SER A 388 1.00 -13.04 -1.58
N ILE A 389 1.46 -13.99 -0.79
CA ILE A 389 2.79 -14.61 -0.87
C ILE A 389 2.82 -15.68 -1.95
N SER A 390 1.76 -16.48 -2.02
CA SER A 390 1.68 -17.62 -2.95
C SER A 390 1.28 -17.19 -4.35
N THR A 391 0.56 -16.07 -4.49
CA THR A 391 0.18 -15.50 -5.79
C THR A 391 1.38 -14.88 -6.52
N GLY A 392 2.50 -14.66 -5.82
CA GLY A 392 3.68 -13.99 -6.38
C GLY A 392 3.43 -12.51 -6.75
N GLY A 393 2.33 -11.93 -6.27
CA GLY A 393 1.94 -10.54 -6.53
C GLY A 393 2.76 -9.59 -5.68
N THR A 394 3.82 -9.02 -6.25
CA THR A 394 4.75 -8.14 -5.51
C THR A 394 4.07 -6.86 -5.02
N ILE A 395 3.05 -6.37 -5.73
CA ILE A 395 2.38 -5.11 -5.40
C ILE A 395 1.75 -5.10 -4.00
N THR A 396 1.25 -6.25 -3.50
CA THR A 396 0.55 -6.29 -2.22
C THR A 396 1.45 -5.93 -1.04
N ALA A 397 2.72 -6.34 -1.08
CA ALA A 397 3.70 -5.92 -0.08
C ALA A 397 3.88 -4.39 -0.11
N TYR A 398 4.02 -3.80 -1.31
CA TYR A 398 4.12 -2.33 -1.45
C TYR A 398 2.88 -1.63 -0.90
N VAL A 399 1.68 -2.09 -1.25
CA VAL A 399 0.42 -1.52 -0.76
C VAL A 399 0.39 -1.46 0.76
N VAL A 400 0.74 -2.56 1.45
CA VAL A 400 0.78 -2.60 2.92
C VAL A 400 1.73 -1.54 3.48
N TRP A 401 2.97 -1.49 2.97
CA TRP A 401 4.00 -0.58 3.49
C TRP A 401 3.74 0.89 3.14
N ILE A 402 3.11 1.18 2.01
CA ILE A 402 2.70 2.55 1.64
C ILE A 402 1.49 2.99 2.45
N CYS A 403 0.53 2.10 2.70
CA CYS A 403 -0.56 2.40 3.63
C CYS A 403 -0.02 2.63 5.05
N MET A 404 0.99 1.86 5.47
CA MET A 404 1.71 2.11 6.72
C MET A 404 2.34 3.51 6.74
N PHE A 405 2.96 3.94 5.64
CA PHE A 405 3.45 5.32 5.49
C PHE A 405 2.32 6.32 5.69
N PHE A 406 1.16 6.14 5.03
CA PHE A 406 0.04 7.07 5.17
C PHE A 406 -0.49 7.12 6.61
N ALA A 407 -0.50 6.00 7.33
CA ALA A 407 -0.93 5.95 8.72
C ALA A 407 0.04 6.67 9.67
N VAL A 408 1.34 6.45 9.48
CA VAL A 408 2.41 6.97 10.37
C VAL A 408 2.73 8.43 10.09
N ALA A 409 2.82 8.82 8.81
CA ALA A 409 3.24 10.17 8.40
C ALA A 409 2.10 11.19 8.34
N TYR A 410 0.89 10.82 8.79
CA TYR A 410 -0.24 11.75 8.82
C TYR A 410 0.08 12.96 9.70
N PRO A 411 -0.11 14.20 9.22
CA PRO A 411 0.15 15.38 10.02
C PRO A 411 -0.79 15.41 11.23
N VAL A 412 -0.25 15.23 12.44
CA VAL A 412 -0.99 15.50 13.67
C VAL A 412 -1.14 17.01 13.73
N SER A 413 -2.37 17.52 13.70
CA SER A 413 -2.62 18.88 14.15
C SER A 413 -2.21 18.91 15.61
N THR A 414 -0.96 19.28 15.89
CA THR A 414 -0.52 19.61 17.24
C THR A 414 -1.48 20.69 17.70
N ARG A 415 -2.45 20.26 18.52
CA ARG A 415 -3.34 21.07 19.32
C ARG A 415 -2.51 22.27 19.73
N THR A 416 -2.88 23.44 19.19
CA THR A 416 -2.32 24.75 19.51
C THR A 416 -1.78 24.66 20.92
N GLU A 417 -0.46 24.57 21.08
CA GLU A 417 0.15 24.84 22.36
C GLU A 417 -0.45 26.19 22.70
N SER A 418 -1.41 26.15 23.61
CA SER A 418 -2.01 27.33 24.20
C SER A 418 -0.81 28.03 24.76
N SER A 419 -0.27 28.96 23.99
CA SER A 419 0.74 29.91 24.41
C SER A 419 0.32 30.29 25.82
N PRO A 420 1.13 29.98 26.85
CA PRO A 420 0.71 30.19 28.22
C PRO A 420 0.26 31.64 28.33
N GLN A 421 -1.06 31.82 28.38
CA GLN A 421 -1.73 33.10 28.46
C GLN A 421 -1.57 33.51 29.91
N GLY A 422 -0.33 33.87 30.24
CA GLY A 422 0.17 34.06 31.57
C GLY A 422 1.20 35.17 31.56
N ALA A 423 0.77 36.35 31.12
CA ALA A 423 1.33 37.62 31.57
C ALA A 423 0.34 38.76 31.28
N ARG A 424 -0.69 38.91 32.11
CA ARG A 424 -0.99 40.26 32.61
C ARG A 424 0.24 40.66 33.43
N PRO A 425 0.83 41.84 33.20
CA PRO A 425 0.37 42.96 34.01
C PRO A 425 0.32 44.33 33.31
N SER A 426 -0.39 45.22 34.01
CA SER A 426 -0.20 46.68 34.08
C SER A 426 -0.54 47.54 32.86
N PHE A 427 -1.73 48.15 32.95
CA PHE A 427 -1.88 49.62 32.98
C PHE A 427 -0.60 50.39 32.61
N VAL A 428 -0.53 50.92 31.39
CA VAL A 428 0.19 52.17 31.14
C VAL A 428 -0.85 53.20 30.79
N ALA A 429 -1.03 54.11 31.73
CA ALA A 429 -1.82 55.31 31.61
C ALA A 429 -1.36 56.14 30.40
N THR A 430 -2.36 56.63 29.67
CA THR A 430 -2.49 58.03 29.23
C THR A 430 -1.18 58.81 29.06
N THR A 431 -0.84 59.15 27.82
CA THR A 431 -0.47 60.54 27.49
C THR A 431 -0.75 60.81 26.01
N ARG A 432 -1.78 61.63 25.80
CA ARG A 432 -1.95 62.46 24.61
C ARG A 432 -0.70 63.34 24.45
N SER A 433 -0.11 63.33 23.26
CA SER A 433 0.65 64.45 22.69
C SER A 433 0.38 64.41 21.19
N VAL A 434 -0.69 65.07 20.76
CA VAL A 434 -0.67 66.38 20.07
C VAL A 434 0.14 66.34 18.78
N ALA A 435 -0.61 66.53 17.69
CA ALA A 435 -0.18 66.61 16.32
C ALA A 435 0.88 67.70 16.07
N ALA A 436 1.81 67.41 15.16
CA ALA A 436 2.52 68.43 14.39
C ALA A 436 2.43 68.07 12.88
N PRO A 437 2.19 69.04 11.98
CA PRO A 437 1.95 68.80 10.55
C PRO A 437 3.26 68.68 9.75
N PRO A 438 3.18 68.28 8.46
CA PRO A 438 4.34 68.11 7.59
C PRO A 438 4.96 69.46 7.20
N VAL A 439 6.29 69.54 7.23
CA VAL A 439 7.06 70.64 6.65
C VAL A 439 7.29 70.35 5.17
N SER A 440 6.74 71.21 4.33
CA SER A 440 7.05 71.34 2.90
C SER A 440 7.65 72.71 2.65
N VAL A 441 8.94 72.80 2.26
CA VAL A 441 9.58 73.86 1.45
C VAL A 441 10.91 73.24 0.93
N GLU A 442 11.04 72.83 -0.33
CA GLU A 442 11.42 73.58 -1.55
C GLU A 442 12.86 74.19 -1.57
N ARG A 443 13.63 73.72 -2.57
CA ARG A 443 14.79 74.32 -3.29
C ARG A 443 16.20 74.32 -2.67
N ALA A 444 17.09 73.55 -3.29
CA ALA A 444 18.06 74.07 -4.27
C ALA A 444 18.30 73.01 -5.36
#